data_AF-A0A9J6H4Q4-F1
#
_entry.id   AF-A0A9J6H4Q4-F1
#
_cell.length_a   1.000
_cell.length_b   1.000
_cell.length_c   1.000
_cell.angle_alpha   90.00
_cell.angle_beta   90.00
_cell.angle_gamma   90.00
#
_symmetry.space_group_name_H-M   'P 1'
#
loop_
_entity.id
_entity.type
_entity.pdbx_description
1 polymer ?
#
loop_
_entity_poly.entity_id
_entity_poly.type
_entity_poly.pdbx_seq_one_letter_code
_entity_poly.pdbx_strand_id
1 'polypeptide(L)' 'MPDKIVSVQRVPVPGHEALCMTLRHLAHPNRLVELEMMFNRHLSVLSSVVNKVLAHVEYHFGYLLHNLTTHTWLNLDSLE' A
#
# COMPACT_ATOMS: atom_id res chain seq x y z
N MET A 1 -4.13 1.12 -10.03
CA MET A 1 -3.13 0.08 -9.68
C MET A 1 -2.80 -0.71 -10.93
N PRO A 2 -1.54 -1.11 -11.16
CA PRO A 2 -1.17 -2.03 -12.23
C PRO A 2 -1.83 -3.40 -12.04
N ASP A 3 -2.07 -4.14 -13.12
CA ASP A 3 -2.68 -5.49 -13.05
C ASP A 3 -1.83 -6.50 -12.27
N LYS A 4 -0.50 -6.31 -12.29
CA LYS A 4 0.47 -7.15 -11.58
C LYS A 4 1.61 -6.32 -11.02
N ILE A 5 2.12 -6.74 -9.87
CA ILE A 5 3.35 -6.25 -9.24
C ILE A 5 4.30 -7.41 -9.11
N VAL A 6 5.51 -7.26 -9.65
CA VAL A 6 6.55 -8.29 -9.56
C VAL A 6 7.43 -7.96 -8.36
N SER A 7 7.59 -8.89 -7.41
CA SER A 7 8.48 -8.70 -6.26
C SER A 7 9.96 -8.67 -6.68
N VAL A 8 10.86 -8.28 -5.78
CA VAL A 8 12.32 -8.37 -6.00
C VAL A 8 12.75 -9.81 -6.27
N GLN A 9 12.08 -10.79 -5.65
CA GLN A 9 12.29 -12.22 -5.86
C GLN A 9 11.66 -12.73 -7.17
N ARG A 10 11.22 -11.82 -8.06
CA ARG A 10 10.57 -12.13 -9.34
C ARG A 10 9.26 -12.90 -9.22
N VAL A 11 8.61 -12.84 -8.06
CA VAL A 11 7.30 -13.45 -7.85
C VAL A 11 6.22 -12.47 -8.30
N PRO A 12 5.38 -12.83 -9.30
CA PRO A 12 4.27 -11.99 -9.69
C PRO A 12 3.14 -12.05 -8.65
N VAL A 13 2.59 -10.89 -8.32
CA VAL A 13 1.44 -10.70 -7.42
C VAL A 13 0.37 -9.93 -8.19
N PRO A 14 -0.89 -10.38 -8.19
CA PRO A 14 -2.00 -9.59 -8.72
C PRO A 14 -2.07 -8.20 -8.04
N GLY A 15 -2.36 -7.15 -8.82
CA GLY A 15 -2.36 -5.78 -8.30
C GLY A 15 -3.37 -5.53 -7.19
N HIS A 16 -4.56 -6.13 -7.29
CA HIS A 16 -5.58 -6.05 -6.24
C HIS A 16 -5.12 -6.73 -4.94
N GLU A 17 -4.48 -7.90 -5.04
CA GLU A 17 -3.94 -8.62 -3.90
C GLU A 17 -2.82 -7.81 -3.22
N ALA A 18 -1.91 -7.24 -4.02
CA ALA A 18 -0.84 -6.37 -3.53
C ALA A 18 -1.37 -5.11 -2.82
N LEU A 19 -2.45 -4.52 -3.34
CA LEU A 19 -3.13 -3.41 -2.69
C LEU A 19 -3.72 -3.84 -1.35
N CYS A 20 -4.42 -4.98 -1.30
CA CYS A 20 -4.98 -5.52 -0.06
C CYS A 20 -3.90 -5.83 1.00
N MET A 21 -2.77 -6.40 0.59
CA MET A 21 -1.61 -6.61 1.49
C MET A 21 -1.16 -5.30 2.12
N THR A 22 -1.04 -4.24 1.31
CA THR A 22 -0.57 -2.92 1.75
C THR A 22 -1.59 -2.26 2.66
N LEU A 23 -2.87 -2.25 2.29
CA LEU A 23 -3.95 -1.70 3.13
C LEU A 23 -4.02 -2.43 4.47
N ARG A 24 -3.85 -3.75 4.48
CA ARG A 24 -3.85 -4.53 5.73
C ARG A 24 -2.64 -4.22 6.60
N HIS A 25 -1.49 -3.95 5.99
CA HIS A 25 -0.30 -3.49 6.72
C HIS A 25 -0.51 -2.10 7.35
N LEU A 26 -1.28 -1.21 6.70
CA LEU A 26 -1.53 0.16 7.17
C LEU A 26 -2.69 0.27 8.19
N ALA A 27 -3.66 -0.65 8.19
CA ALA A 27 -4.90 -0.51 8.95
C ALA A 27 -4.77 -0.72 10.48
N HIS A 28 -3.67 -1.27 10.97
CA HIS A 28 -3.33 -1.43 12.40
C HIS A 28 -1.83 -1.79 12.47
N PRO A 29 -1.14 -1.81 13.63
CA PRO A 29 0.23 -2.31 13.72
C PRO A 29 0.22 -3.84 13.58
N ASN A 30 -0.13 -4.32 12.40
CA ASN A 30 0.00 -5.72 12.03
C ASN A 30 1.46 -5.98 11.72
N ARG A 31 2.03 -6.97 12.38
CA ARG A 31 3.38 -7.41 12.05
C ARG A 31 3.33 -7.96 10.63
N LEU A 32 4.32 -7.61 9.83
CA LEU A 32 4.38 -8.09 8.44
C LEU A 32 4.36 -9.64 8.36
N VAL A 33 4.81 -10.32 9.43
CA VAL A 33 4.77 -11.78 9.59
C VAL A 33 3.35 -12.35 9.67
N GLU A 34 2.38 -11.59 10.22
CA GLU A 34 0.99 -12.02 10.34
C GLU A 34 0.30 -12.07 8.97
N LEU A 35 0.77 -11.24 8.04
CA LEU A 35 0.30 -11.22 6.66
C LEU A 35 0.76 -12.47 5.88
N GLU A 36 1.82 -13.17 6.31
CA GLU A 36 2.27 -14.40 5.65
C GLU A 36 1.18 -15.47 5.65
N MET A 37 0.53 -15.67 6.80
CA MET A 37 -0.57 -16.63 6.93
C MET A 37 -1.80 -16.21 6.14
N MET A 38 -2.10 -14.92 6.11
CA MET A 38 -3.30 -14.40 5.44
C MET A 38 -3.21 -14.46 3.91
N PHE A 39 -2.04 -14.15 3.35
CA PHE A 39 -1.83 -14.08 1.92
C PHE A 39 -1.07 -15.29 1.34
N ASN A 40 -0.64 -16.22 2.19
CA ASN A 40 0.16 -17.39 1.82
C ASN A 40 1.40 -17.03 0.98
N ARG A 41 2.10 -15.97 1.40
CA ARG A 41 3.34 -15.52 0.75
C ARG A 41 4.42 -15.31 1.79
N HIS A 42 5.64 -15.62 1.41
CA HIS A 42 6.79 -15.41 2.26
C HIS A 42 7.02 -13.92 2.57
N LEU A 43 7.52 -13.62 3.76
CA LEU A 43 7.75 -12.29 4.32
C LEU A 43 8.54 -11.38 3.36
N SER A 44 9.54 -11.95 2.70
CA SER A 44 10.38 -11.23 1.73
C SER A 44 9.61 -10.76 0.49
N VAL A 45 8.61 -11.53 0.05
CA VAL A 45 7.72 -11.16 -1.06
C VAL A 45 6.75 -10.09 -0.58
N LEU A 46 6.13 -10.26 0.59
CA LEU A 46 5.23 -9.27 1.19
C LEU A 46 5.91 -7.91 1.36
N SER A 47 7.09 -7.89 1.98
CA SER A 47 7.88 -6.67 2.19
C SER A 47 8.19 -5.99 0.86
N SER A 48 8.65 -6.76 -0.14
CA SER A 48 8.93 -6.22 -1.46
C SER A 48 7.69 -5.65 -2.15
N VAL A 49 6.54 -6.30 -2.01
CA VAL A 49 5.30 -5.90 -2.68
C VAL A 49 4.72 -4.65 -2.02
N VAL A 50 4.63 -4.64 -0.68
CA VAL A 50 4.15 -3.50 0.10
C VAL A 50 4.98 -2.25 -0.22
N ASN A 51 6.31 -2.35 -0.21
CA ASN A 51 7.18 -1.22 -0.54
C ASN A 51 6.96 -0.71 -1.98
N LYS A 52 6.76 -1.61 -2.95
CA LYS A 52 6.48 -1.23 -4.34
C LYS A 52 5.12 -0.55 -4.49
N VAL A 53 4.10 -1.02 -3.77
CA VAL A 53 2.77 -0.39 -3.77
C VAL A 53 2.85 1.00 -3.15
N LEU A 54 3.50 1.15 -2.00
CA LEU A 54 3.68 2.44 -1.35
C LEU A 54 4.43 3.43 -2.26
N ALA A 55 5.54 3.01 -2.87
CA ALA A 55 6.28 3.84 -3.82
C ALA A 55 5.42 4.23 -5.05
N HIS A 56 4.58 3.32 -5.54
CA HIS A 56 3.65 3.63 -6.64
C HIS A 56 2.59 4.65 -6.20
N VAL A 57 2.05 4.51 -4.98
CA VAL A 57 1.09 5.48 -4.43
C VAL A 57 1.74 6.85 -4.26
N GLU A 58 2.93 6.90 -3.68
CA GLU A 58 3.68 8.15 -3.48
C GLU A 58 3.99 8.82 -4.82
N TYR A 59 4.52 8.08 -5.79
CA TYR A 59 4.86 8.63 -7.11
C TYR A 59 3.65 9.20 -7.85
N HIS A 60 2.51 8.52 -7.81
CA HIS A 60 1.32 8.94 -8.57
C HIS A 60 0.36 9.85 -7.81
N PHE A 61 0.37 9.84 -6.48
CA PHE A 61 -0.63 10.53 -5.66
C PHE A 61 -0.02 11.33 -4.51
N GLY A 62 1.29 11.26 -4.27
CA GLY A 62 1.95 12.00 -3.19
C GLY A 62 1.76 13.51 -3.29
N TYR A 63 1.64 14.05 -4.51
CA TYR A 63 1.35 15.46 -4.73
C TYR A 63 0.04 15.92 -4.07
N LEU A 64 -0.92 15.03 -3.84
CA LEU A 64 -2.18 15.34 -3.17
C LEU A 64 -1.96 15.75 -1.71
N LEU A 65 -0.83 15.38 -1.10
CA LEU A 65 -0.49 15.77 0.27
C LEU A 65 0.22 17.14 0.34
N HIS A 66 0.71 17.67 -0.79
CA HIS A 66 1.40 18.96 -0.81
C HIS A 66 0.45 20.16 -0.71
N ASN A 67 -0.82 19.97 -1.11
CA ASN A 67 -1.84 21.00 -0.99
C ASN A 67 -3.13 20.40 -0.41
N LEU A 68 -3.33 20.61 0.88
CA LEU A 68 -4.49 20.10 1.62
C LEU A 68 -5.82 20.70 1.13
N THR A 69 -5.79 21.89 0.50
CA THR A 69 -6.99 22.52 -0.10
C THR A 69 -7.51 21.77 -1.33
N THR A 70 -6.72 20.84 -1.89
CA THR A 70 -7.14 19.99 -3.02
C THR A 70 -8.25 19.02 -2.62
N HIS A 71 -8.39 18.72 -1.33
CA HIS A 71 -9.35 17.76 -0.81
C HIS A 71 -10.54 18.49 -0.20
N THR A 72 -11.71 18.37 -0.83
CA THR A 72 -12.95 18.97 -0.31
C THR A 72 -13.34 18.44 1.07
N TRP A 73 -12.89 17.23 1.42
CA TRP A 73 -13.15 16.55 2.69
C TRP A 73 -12.07 16.78 3.75
N LEU A 74 -10.92 17.37 3.39
CA LEU A 74 -9.80 17.64 4.30
C LEU A 74 -9.68 19.16 4.51
N ASN A 75 -10.79 19.77 4.95
CA ASN A 75 -10.83 21.19 5.29
C ASN A 75 -10.66 21.36 6.80
N LEU A 76 -10.14 22.51 7.23
CA LEU A 76 -9.87 22.78 8.64
C LEU A 76 -11.16 22.73 9.49
N ASP A 77 -12.30 23.08 8.89
CA ASP A 77 -13.61 23.05 9.53
C ASP A 77 -14.10 21.63 9.86
N SER A 78 -13.50 20.59 9.25
CA SER A 78 -13.82 19.17 9.48
C SER A 78 -12.89 18.48 10.47
N LEU A 79 -11.90 19.20 11.02
CA LEU A 79 -10.92 18.70 11.99
C LEU A 79 -11.32 18.99 13.45
N GLU A 80 -12.40 19.72 13.69
CA GLU A 80 -13.05 19.93 15.00
C GLU A 80 -14.29 19.05 15.16
#